data_AF-A0AAD9KQI6-F1
#
_entry.id   AF-A0AAD9KQI6-F1
#
_cell.length_a   1.000
_cell.length_b   1.000
_cell.length_c   1.000
_cell.angle_alpha   90.00
_cell.angle_beta   90.00
_cell.angle_gamma   90.00
#
_symmetry.space_group_name_H-M   'P 1'
#
loop_
_entity.id
_entity.type
_entity.pdbx_description
1 polymer ?
#
loop_
_entity_poly.entity_id
_entity_poly.type
_entity_poly.pdbx_seq_one_letter_code
_entity_poly.pdbx_strand_id
1 'polypeptide(L)'
;MAPVLGYWKIRGLAEPIRLMLHYVGEDFENKMYSVGPAPDFSRDHWLNEKFKLGLDFPNLPYYMDGDLKLTQSSAIAMHIARKHKLCGESEEERARVDMILAETADLNTGFVRICYNPEFEKLKPPYVATLPDKLKQFEVVLGDNPWFLGEKVTVVEFHVYELLTKLVVLEPKCLDNVPKLKAFVDRFENLPEIKKYMESDAYEKLPMNNKGAKFGNKV
;
A
#
# COMPACT_ATOMS: atom_id res chain seq x y z
N MET A 1 -13.62 -16.91 13.51
CA MET A 1 -12.20 -16.58 13.81
C MET A 1 -11.90 -15.25 13.14
N ALA A 2 -10.99 -14.46 13.69
CA ALA A 2 -10.55 -13.24 13.02
C ALA A 2 -9.91 -13.59 11.66
N PRO A 3 -10.05 -12.76 10.62
CA PRO A 3 -9.36 -12.96 9.37
C PRO A 3 -7.82 -12.94 9.53
N VAL A 4 -7.11 -13.61 8.63
CA VAL A 4 -5.64 -13.64 8.62
C VAL A 4 -5.12 -12.92 7.38
N LEU A 5 -4.33 -11.86 7.57
CA LEU A 5 -3.56 -11.19 6.53
C LEU A 5 -2.12 -11.68 6.56
N GLY A 6 -1.71 -12.43 5.54
CA GLY A 6 -0.34 -12.94 5.41
C GLY A 6 0.52 -12.08 4.49
N TYR A 7 1.67 -11.60 4.98
CA TYR A 7 2.65 -10.89 4.14
C TYR A 7 4.06 -10.98 4.71
N TRP A 8 5.05 -10.49 3.95
CA TRP A 8 6.39 -10.28 4.50
C TRP A 8 6.36 -9.27 5.66
N LYS A 9 7.30 -9.41 6.60
CA LYS A 9 7.57 -8.46 7.70
C LYS A 9 8.24 -7.19 7.17
N ILE A 10 7.51 -6.48 6.33
CA ILE A 10 7.81 -5.20 5.69
C ILE A 10 6.48 -4.47 5.44
N ARG A 11 6.55 -3.19 5.07
CA ARG A 11 5.40 -2.38 4.64
C ARG A 11 4.83 -2.88 3.30
N GLY A 12 5.64 -2.82 2.23
CA GLY A 12 5.40 -3.43 0.92
C GLY A 12 4.00 -3.22 0.34
N LEU A 13 3.39 -4.29 -0.17
CA LEU A 13 2.04 -4.28 -0.76
C LEU A 13 0.90 -4.46 0.26
N ALA A 14 1.23 -4.84 1.51
CA ALA A 14 0.21 -5.12 2.53
C ALA A 14 -0.18 -3.88 3.34
N GLU A 15 0.62 -2.82 3.33
CA GLU A 15 0.30 -1.65 4.15
C GLU A 15 -1.04 -0.99 3.84
N PRO A 16 -1.46 -0.80 2.57
CA PRO A 16 -2.79 -0.28 2.28
C PRO A 16 -3.89 -1.16 2.91
N ILE A 17 -3.70 -2.48 2.92
CA ILE A 17 -4.65 -3.43 3.49
C ILE A 17 -4.65 -3.35 5.03
N ARG A 18 -3.48 -3.23 5.66
CA ARG A 18 -3.38 -3.03 7.12
C ARG A 18 -4.08 -1.73 7.55
N LEU A 19 -3.80 -0.63 6.85
CA LEU A 19 -4.46 0.65 7.09
C LEU A 19 -5.98 0.54 6.93
N MET A 20 -6.47 -0.17 5.91
CA MET A 20 -7.90 -0.41 5.71
C MET A 20 -8.52 -1.20 6.86
N LEU A 21 -7.90 -2.30 7.29
CA LEU A 21 -8.42 -3.14 8.38
C LEU A 21 -8.49 -2.38 9.70
N HIS A 22 -7.47 -1.57 10.00
CA HIS A 22 -7.48 -0.69 11.16
C HIS A 22 -8.54 0.41 11.05
N TYR A 23 -8.70 1.03 9.87
CA TYR A 23 -9.71 2.06 9.63
C TYR A 23 -11.14 1.55 9.84
N VAL A 24 -11.45 0.36 9.36
CA VAL A 24 -12.79 -0.24 9.53
C VAL A 24 -12.98 -0.93 10.88
N GLY A 25 -11.96 -0.93 11.74
CA GLY A 25 -11.99 -1.55 13.06
C GLY A 25 -12.15 -3.07 13.03
N GLU A 26 -11.67 -3.73 11.97
CA GLU A 26 -11.76 -5.19 11.83
C GLU A 26 -10.57 -5.85 12.53
N ASP A 27 -10.85 -6.64 13.57
CA ASP A 27 -9.84 -7.46 14.23
C ASP A 27 -9.29 -8.50 13.26
N PHE A 28 -7.97 -8.60 13.14
CA PHE A 28 -7.31 -9.53 12.23
C PHE A 28 -5.97 -10.02 12.80
N GLU A 29 -5.54 -11.21 12.36
CA GLU A 29 -4.17 -11.68 12.58
C GLU A 29 -3.27 -11.19 11.44
N ASN A 30 -2.23 -10.43 11.77
CA ASN A 30 -1.19 -10.00 10.83
C ASN A 30 -0.06 -11.03 10.80
N LYS A 31 -0.20 -12.08 9.97
CA LYS A 31 0.81 -13.14 9.86
C LYS A 31 2.01 -12.66 9.04
N MET A 32 3.12 -12.38 9.73
CA MET A 32 4.32 -11.83 9.12
C MET A 32 5.40 -12.89 8.86
N TYR A 33 5.82 -13.01 7.62
CA TYR A 33 6.95 -13.85 7.20
C TYR A 33 8.25 -13.06 7.18
N SER A 34 9.31 -13.64 7.73
CA SER A 34 10.64 -13.03 7.77
C SER A 34 11.53 -13.59 6.67
N VAL A 35 12.33 -12.71 6.05
CA VAL A 35 13.44 -13.11 5.19
C VAL A 35 14.69 -13.32 6.03
N GLY A 36 15.43 -14.40 5.74
CA GLY A 36 16.68 -14.75 6.42
C GLY A 36 17.78 -13.68 6.34
N PRO A 37 18.93 -13.90 7.01
CA PRO A 37 20.06 -12.99 6.93
C PRO A 37 20.71 -12.97 5.54
N ALA A 38 21.51 -11.94 5.28
CA ALA A 38 22.39 -11.89 4.11
C ALA A 38 23.51 -12.95 4.24
N PRO A 39 24.08 -13.44 3.13
CA PRO A 39 23.77 -13.08 1.73
C PRO A 39 22.58 -13.85 1.14
N ASP A 40 22.12 -14.92 1.81
CA ASP A 40 21.19 -15.89 1.22
C ASP A 40 19.76 -15.38 1.11
N PHE A 41 19.35 -14.49 2.02
CA PHE A 41 18.00 -13.93 2.08
C PHE A 41 16.91 -15.02 1.95
N SER A 42 17.08 -16.13 2.69
CA SER A 42 16.18 -17.29 2.61
C SER A 42 14.72 -16.87 2.80
N ARG A 43 13.85 -17.47 1.99
CA ARG A 43 12.39 -17.26 2.00
C ARG A 43 11.65 -18.44 2.62
N ASP A 44 12.36 -19.36 3.28
CA ASP A 44 11.83 -20.64 3.72
C ASP A 44 10.67 -20.51 4.71
N HIS A 45 10.65 -19.44 5.53
CA HIS A 45 9.53 -19.16 6.42
C HIS A 45 8.19 -19.11 5.64
N TRP A 46 8.18 -18.51 4.45
CA TRP A 46 7.01 -18.54 3.56
C TRP A 46 6.95 -19.82 2.74
N LEU A 47 8.05 -20.23 2.10
CA LEU A 47 8.04 -21.35 1.15
C LEU A 47 7.61 -22.67 1.79
N ASN A 48 7.86 -22.85 3.08
CA ASN A 48 7.44 -24.03 3.85
C ASN A 48 5.93 -24.09 4.12
N GLU A 49 5.22 -22.96 4.03
CA GLU A 49 3.75 -22.88 4.21
C GLU A 49 3.00 -22.66 2.90
N LYS A 50 3.65 -22.09 1.88
CA LYS A 50 3.04 -21.58 0.64
C LYS A 50 1.95 -22.47 0.04
N PHE A 51 2.22 -23.77 -0.10
CA PHE A 51 1.31 -24.73 -0.74
C PHE A 51 0.40 -25.49 0.24
N LYS A 52 0.43 -25.15 1.53
CA LYS A 52 -0.33 -25.83 2.61
C LYS A 52 -1.56 -25.05 3.06
N LEU A 53 -1.71 -23.80 2.62
CA LEU A 53 -2.80 -22.90 3.04
C LEU A 53 -4.09 -23.10 2.21
N GLY A 54 -4.04 -23.87 1.13
CA GLY A 54 -5.17 -24.08 0.22
C GLY A 54 -5.58 -22.80 -0.52
N LEU A 55 -4.60 -21.99 -0.92
CA LEU A 55 -4.80 -20.83 -1.81
C LEU A 55 -4.85 -21.31 -3.26
N ASP A 56 -5.77 -20.79 -4.07
CA ASP A 56 -5.86 -21.14 -5.51
C ASP A 56 -4.61 -20.71 -6.28
N PHE A 57 -4.11 -19.51 -5.97
CA PHE A 57 -2.87 -18.95 -6.55
C PHE A 57 -1.91 -18.55 -5.42
N PRO A 58 -1.13 -19.49 -4.83
CA PRO A 58 -0.32 -19.22 -3.65
C PRO A 58 0.65 -18.04 -3.83
N ASN A 59 0.36 -16.93 -3.12
CA ASN A 59 1.11 -15.68 -3.23
C ASN A 59 1.00 -14.84 -1.96
N LEU A 60 1.80 -13.76 -1.87
CA LEU A 60 1.74 -12.76 -0.82
C LEU A 60 1.43 -11.37 -1.43
N PRO A 61 0.52 -10.56 -0.86
CA PRO A 61 -0.28 -10.89 0.32
C PRO A 61 -1.38 -11.92 0.03
N TYR A 62 -1.78 -12.63 1.09
CA TYR A 62 -3.02 -13.41 1.13
C TYR A 62 -3.94 -12.92 2.24
N TYR A 63 -5.23 -13.16 2.10
CA TYR A 63 -6.25 -12.87 3.12
C TYR A 63 -7.17 -14.09 3.28
N MET A 64 -7.37 -14.57 4.49
CA MET A 64 -8.26 -15.70 4.79
C MET A 64 -9.32 -15.28 5.80
N ASP A 65 -10.59 -15.38 5.41
CA ASP A 65 -11.76 -15.06 6.25
C ASP A 65 -12.76 -16.22 6.15
N GLY A 66 -12.69 -17.15 7.13
CA GLY A 66 -13.42 -18.41 7.07
C GLY A 66 -12.99 -19.26 5.87
N ASP A 67 -13.94 -19.64 5.03
CA ASP A 67 -13.70 -20.42 3.81
C ASP A 67 -13.17 -19.56 2.64
N LEU A 68 -13.30 -18.23 2.73
CA LEU A 68 -12.82 -17.33 1.70
C LEU A 68 -11.30 -17.16 1.80
N LYS A 69 -10.61 -17.45 0.70
CA LYS A 69 -9.15 -17.35 0.60
C LYS A 69 -8.77 -16.54 -0.63
N LEU A 70 -8.19 -15.37 -0.41
CA LEU A 70 -7.82 -14.44 -1.48
C LEU A 70 -6.31 -14.24 -1.54
N THR A 71 -5.82 -14.03 -2.75
CA THR A 71 -4.48 -13.49 -3.03
C THR A 71 -4.64 -12.31 -3.98
N GLN A 72 -3.55 -11.61 -4.31
CA GLN A 72 -3.54 -10.33 -5.02
C GLN A 72 -4.01 -9.17 -4.13
N SER A 73 -3.13 -8.20 -3.90
CA SER A 73 -3.39 -7.07 -3.00
C SER A 73 -4.62 -6.27 -3.42
N SER A 74 -4.81 -6.04 -4.72
CA SER A 74 -5.99 -5.35 -5.26
C SER A 74 -7.29 -6.11 -5.01
N ALA A 75 -7.30 -7.43 -5.18
CA ALA A 75 -8.48 -8.26 -4.94
C ALA A 75 -8.85 -8.27 -3.45
N ILE A 76 -7.85 -8.38 -2.56
CA ILE A 76 -8.03 -8.31 -1.10
C ILE A 76 -8.58 -6.94 -0.70
N ALA A 77 -7.95 -5.86 -1.15
CA ALA A 77 -8.40 -4.50 -0.86
C ALA A 77 -9.83 -4.27 -1.34
N MET A 78 -10.17 -4.68 -2.56
CA MET A 78 -11.53 -4.52 -3.08
C MET A 78 -12.56 -5.40 -2.36
N HIS A 79 -12.18 -6.56 -1.85
CA HIS A 79 -13.05 -7.37 -1.00
C HIS A 79 -13.39 -6.64 0.31
N ILE A 80 -12.37 -6.13 1.02
CA ILE A 80 -12.56 -5.34 2.25
C ILE A 80 -13.37 -4.08 1.94
N ALA A 81 -13.07 -3.39 0.83
CA ALA A 81 -13.81 -2.21 0.41
C ALA A 81 -15.29 -2.51 0.18
N ARG A 82 -15.64 -3.59 -0.52
CA ARG A 82 -17.05 -3.99 -0.71
C ARG A 82 -17.73 -4.38 0.60
N LYS A 83 -17.03 -5.15 1.45
CA LYS A 83 -17.54 -5.57 2.77
C LYS A 83 -17.93 -4.37 3.64
N HIS A 84 -17.18 -3.27 3.53
CA HIS A 84 -17.33 -2.07 4.36
C HIS A 84 -17.82 -0.82 3.60
N LYS A 85 -18.33 -0.98 2.36
CA LYS A 85 -18.89 0.11 1.53
C LYS A 85 -17.91 1.25 1.20
N LEU A 86 -16.64 0.92 0.95
CA LEU A 86 -15.55 1.84 0.59
C LEU A 86 -15.18 1.78 -0.91
N CYS A 87 -16.08 1.34 -1.79
CA CYS A 87 -15.80 1.13 -3.23
C CYS A 87 -16.48 2.14 -4.17
N GLY A 88 -17.05 3.22 -3.64
CA GLY A 88 -17.96 4.10 -4.39
C GLY A 88 -19.40 3.57 -4.41
N GLU A 89 -20.35 4.50 -4.41
CA GLU A 89 -21.78 4.25 -4.30
C GLU A 89 -22.45 4.16 -5.68
N SER A 90 -22.01 4.99 -6.63
CA SER A 90 -22.49 4.99 -8.02
C SER A 90 -21.56 4.22 -8.97
N GLU A 91 -22.06 3.85 -10.15
CA GLU A 91 -21.23 3.25 -11.20
C GLU A 91 -20.13 4.19 -11.68
N GLU A 92 -20.40 5.50 -11.71
CA GLU A 92 -19.38 6.50 -12.04
C GLU A 92 -18.27 6.53 -10.97
N GLU A 93 -18.63 6.55 -9.69
CA GLU A 93 -17.67 6.53 -8.60
C GLU A 93 -16.82 5.26 -8.63
N ARG A 94 -17.43 4.10 -8.88
CA ARG A 94 -16.72 2.81 -9.01
C ARG A 94 -15.72 2.84 -10.16
N ALA A 95 -16.12 3.36 -11.33
CA ALA A 95 -15.22 3.51 -12.47
C ALA A 95 -14.03 4.45 -12.15
N ARG A 96 -14.26 5.51 -11.38
CA ARG A 96 -13.19 6.40 -10.90
C ARG A 96 -12.28 5.73 -9.88
N VAL A 97 -12.82 4.93 -8.94
CA VAL A 97 -12.03 4.10 -8.04
C VAL A 97 -11.08 3.21 -8.84
N ASP A 98 -11.61 2.47 -9.80
CA ASP A 98 -10.83 1.52 -10.61
C ASP A 98 -9.69 2.21 -11.36
N MET A 99 -9.98 3.35 -11.99
CA MET A 99 -8.97 4.13 -12.72
C MET A 99 -7.85 4.63 -11.79
N ILE A 100 -8.19 5.20 -10.63
CA ILE A 100 -7.19 5.77 -9.72
C ILE A 100 -6.35 4.64 -9.08
N LEU A 101 -6.97 3.52 -8.72
CA LEU A 101 -6.24 2.35 -8.21
C LEU A 101 -5.27 1.79 -9.25
N ALA A 102 -5.67 1.72 -10.52
CA ALA A 102 -4.81 1.27 -11.61
C ALA A 102 -3.61 2.21 -11.81
N GLU A 103 -3.84 3.52 -11.88
CA GLU A 103 -2.77 4.52 -12.02
C GLU A 103 -1.81 4.51 -10.82
N THR A 104 -2.35 4.33 -9.60
CA THR A 104 -1.56 4.19 -8.37
C THR A 104 -0.68 2.95 -8.42
N ALA A 105 -1.22 1.83 -8.93
CA ALA A 105 -0.47 0.58 -9.08
C ALA A 105 0.65 0.70 -10.12
N ASP A 106 0.43 1.41 -11.23
CA ASP A 106 1.46 1.66 -12.24
C ASP A 106 2.63 2.49 -11.68
N LEU A 107 2.33 3.56 -10.94
CA LEU A 107 3.40 4.37 -10.33
C LEU A 107 4.15 3.59 -9.24
N ASN A 108 3.44 2.83 -8.40
CA ASN A 108 4.09 1.96 -7.41
C ASN A 108 4.94 0.87 -8.07
N THR A 109 4.52 0.33 -9.22
CA THR A 109 5.33 -0.64 -10.00
C THR A 109 6.60 0.00 -10.52
N GLY A 110 6.52 1.23 -11.04
CA GLY A 110 7.69 2.01 -11.46
C GLY A 110 8.68 2.26 -10.31
N PHE A 111 8.16 2.67 -9.14
CA PHE A 111 8.92 2.84 -7.90
C PHE A 111 9.63 1.55 -7.48
N VAL A 112 8.90 0.44 -7.38
CA VAL A 112 9.46 -0.86 -6.98
C VAL A 112 10.54 -1.32 -7.96
N ARG A 113 10.31 -1.15 -9.27
CA ARG A 113 11.27 -1.52 -10.32
C ARG A 113 12.63 -0.85 -10.11
N ILE A 114 12.67 0.45 -9.81
CA ILE A 114 13.95 1.12 -9.57
C ILE A 114 14.57 0.67 -8.24
N CYS A 115 13.77 0.47 -7.19
CA CYS A 115 14.27 0.12 -5.86
C CYS A 115 14.98 -1.24 -5.82
N TYR A 116 14.58 -2.20 -6.67
CA TYR A 116 15.21 -3.52 -6.75
C TYR A 116 16.29 -3.62 -7.84
N ASN A 117 16.50 -2.57 -8.63
CA ASN A 117 17.50 -2.59 -9.68
C ASN A 117 18.91 -2.36 -9.11
N PRO A 118 19.93 -3.17 -9.48
CA PRO A 118 21.32 -2.96 -9.07
C PRO A 118 21.88 -1.57 -9.40
N GLU A 119 21.37 -0.91 -10.45
CA GLU A 119 21.72 0.43 -10.91
C GLU A 119 20.80 1.52 -10.35
N PHE A 120 20.20 1.31 -9.16
CA PHE A 120 19.27 2.25 -8.52
C PHE A 120 19.75 3.71 -8.56
N GLU A 121 21.02 3.97 -8.22
CA GLU A 121 21.59 5.33 -8.21
C GLU A 121 21.56 6.01 -9.60
N LYS A 122 21.65 5.25 -10.69
CA LYS A 122 21.54 5.78 -12.06
C LYS A 122 20.08 6.00 -12.47
N LEU A 123 19.17 5.16 -11.96
CA LEU A 123 17.75 5.18 -12.34
C LEU A 123 16.91 6.14 -11.48
N LYS A 124 17.35 6.46 -10.26
CA LYS A 124 16.65 7.36 -9.36
C LYS A 124 16.48 8.77 -9.97
N PRO A 125 17.51 9.47 -10.47
CA PRO A 125 17.35 10.82 -11.00
C PRO A 125 16.31 10.96 -12.12
N PRO A 126 16.32 10.14 -13.21
CA PRO A 126 15.29 10.25 -14.24
C PRO A 126 13.90 9.87 -13.74
N TYR A 127 13.78 8.92 -12.79
CA TYR A 127 12.49 8.61 -12.18
C TYR A 127 11.95 9.80 -11.38
N VAL A 128 12.76 10.40 -10.50
CA VAL A 128 12.38 11.58 -9.71
C VAL A 128 11.99 12.75 -10.60
N ALA A 129 12.67 12.95 -11.74
CA ALA A 129 12.33 13.99 -12.71
C ALA A 129 10.91 13.85 -13.31
N THR A 130 10.31 12.65 -13.31
CA THR A 130 8.93 12.42 -13.78
C THR A 130 7.87 12.68 -12.72
N LEU A 131 8.25 12.73 -11.43
CA LEU A 131 7.31 12.85 -10.32
C LEU A 131 6.48 14.14 -10.34
N PRO A 132 7.04 15.34 -10.65
CA PRO A 132 6.25 16.58 -10.63
C PRO A 132 5.01 16.50 -11.53
N ASP A 133 5.17 16.05 -12.78
CA ASP A 133 4.06 15.93 -13.74
C ASP A 133 3.03 14.91 -13.28
N LYS A 134 3.49 13.75 -12.79
CA LYS A 134 2.60 12.69 -12.31
C LYS A 134 1.84 13.11 -11.06
N LEU A 135 2.52 13.69 -10.08
CA LEU A 135 1.89 14.18 -8.85
C LEU A 135 0.92 15.32 -9.14
N LYS A 136 1.20 16.17 -10.15
CA LYS A 136 0.24 17.19 -10.58
C LYS A 136 -1.04 16.58 -11.12
N GLN A 137 -0.98 15.46 -11.84
CA GLN A 137 -2.17 14.73 -12.30
C GLN A 137 -3.02 14.24 -11.12
N PHE A 138 -2.40 13.61 -10.12
CA PHE A 138 -3.10 13.20 -8.89
C PHE A 138 -3.71 14.39 -8.15
N GLU A 139 -3.01 15.51 -8.06
CA GLU A 139 -3.53 16.73 -7.42
C GLU A 139 -4.75 17.31 -8.16
N VAL A 140 -4.73 17.28 -9.50
CA VAL A 140 -5.89 17.69 -10.32
C VAL A 140 -7.07 16.75 -10.11
N VAL A 141 -6.83 15.45 -10.02
CA VAL A 141 -7.90 14.46 -9.77
C VAL A 141 -8.51 14.65 -8.37
N LEU A 142 -7.69 14.91 -7.35
CA LEU A 142 -8.17 15.23 -5.99
C LEU A 142 -9.04 16.51 -5.99
N GLY A 143 -8.65 17.52 -6.76
CA GLY A 143 -9.41 18.76 -6.88
C GLY A 143 -9.42 19.57 -5.58
N ASP A 144 -10.56 20.11 -5.18
CA ASP A 144 -10.74 20.81 -3.89
C ASP A 144 -11.38 19.93 -2.81
N ASN A 145 -11.57 18.64 -3.11
CA ASN A 145 -12.22 17.70 -2.22
C ASN A 145 -11.27 17.24 -1.10
N PRO A 146 -11.81 16.82 0.06
CA PRO A 146 -10.99 16.20 1.09
C PRO A 146 -10.45 14.83 0.67
N TRP A 147 -11.20 14.08 -0.16
CA TRP A 147 -10.85 12.75 -0.67
C TRP A 147 -11.03 12.67 -2.19
N PHE A 148 -10.45 11.66 -2.84
CA PHE A 148 -10.39 11.57 -4.30
C PHE A 148 -11.77 11.49 -4.96
N LEU A 149 -12.77 10.96 -4.26
CA LEU A 149 -14.16 10.90 -4.73
C LEU A 149 -15.12 11.87 -4.00
N GLY A 150 -14.60 12.92 -3.35
CA GLY A 150 -15.43 13.91 -2.67
C GLY A 150 -15.31 13.80 -1.15
N GLU A 151 -16.44 13.65 -0.46
CA GLU A 151 -16.54 13.76 1.00
C GLU A 151 -16.29 12.45 1.76
N LYS A 152 -16.30 11.31 1.08
CA LYS A 152 -16.17 9.99 1.71
C LYS A 152 -14.83 9.33 1.40
N VAL A 153 -14.26 8.68 2.42
CA VAL A 153 -13.09 7.82 2.27
C VAL A 153 -13.50 6.55 1.49
N THR A 154 -12.64 6.15 0.58
CA THR A 154 -12.73 4.92 -0.22
C THR A 154 -11.41 4.16 -0.15
N VAL A 155 -11.35 2.99 -0.79
CA VAL A 155 -10.11 2.21 -0.95
C VAL A 155 -8.97 2.99 -1.62
N VAL A 156 -9.29 4.03 -2.39
CA VAL A 156 -8.31 4.87 -3.10
C VAL A 156 -7.36 5.56 -2.13
N GLU A 157 -7.91 6.17 -1.06
CA GLU A 157 -7.15 6.97 -0.10
C GLU A 157 -5.99 6.17 0.50
N PHE A 158 -6.22 4.90 0.84
CA PHE A 158 -5.21 4.02 1.43
C PHE A 158 -4.04 3.72 0.49
N HIS A 159 -4.32 3.51 -0.80
CA HIS A 159 -3.31 3.18 -1.79
C HIS A 159 -2.53 4.42 -2.21
N VAL A 160 -3.22 5.55 -2.39
CA VAL A 160 -2.57 6.81 -2.73
C VAL A 160 -1.72 7.29 -1.55
N TYR A 161 -2.23 7.25 -0.31
CA TYR A 161 -1.46 7.59 0.88
C TYR A 161 -0.16 6.79 0.93
N GLU A 162 -0.24 5.46 0.82
CA GLU A 162 0.95 4.61 0.87
C GLU A 162 1.95 4.91 -0.24
N LEU A 163 1.47 5.18 -1.46
CA LEU A 163 2.31 5.59 -2.59
C LEU A 163 3.03 6.91 -2.27
N LEU A 164 2.31 7.93 -1.79
CA LEU A 164 2.90 9.23 -1.45
C LEU A 164 3.91 9.10 -0.31
N THR A 165 3.62 8.29 0.73
CA THR A 165 4.58 8.01 1.80
C THR A 165 5.89 7.42 1.25
N LYS A 166 5.81 6.45 0.33
CA LYS A 166 6.99 5.87 -0.34
C LYS A 166 7.77 6.90 -1.15
N LEU A 167 7.07 7.76 -1.88
CA LEU A 167 7.70 8.80 -2.69
C LEU A 167 8.38 9.88 -1.84
N VAL A 168 7.78 10.28 -0.71
CA VAL A 168 8.41 11.21 0.25
C VAL A 168 9.69 10.62 0.84
N VAL A 169 9.73 9.31 1.13
CA VAL A 169 10.98 8.67 1.56
C VAL A 169 12.03 8.70 0.46
N LEU A 170 11.64 8.53 -0.81
CA LEU A 170 12.56 8.58 -1.96
C LEU A 170 13.09 9.98 -2.25
N GLU A 171 12.20 10.96 -2.25
CA GLU A 171 12.41 12.37 -2.55
C GLU A 171 11.59 13.24 -1.59
N PRO A 172 12.17 13.70 -0.46
CA PRO A 172 11.44 14.38 0.61
C PRO A 172 10.67 15.62 0.20
N LYS A 173 11.09 16.28 -0.89
CA LYS A 173 10.47 17.52 -1.39
C LYS A 173 9.48 17.29 -2.54
N CYS A 174 9.19 16.03 -2.90
CA CYS A 174 8.32 15.74 -4.04
C CYS A 174 6.91 16.33 -3.92
N LEU A 175 6.43 16.61 -2.70
CA LEU A 175 5.10 17.18 -2.47
C LEU A 175 5.07 18.71 -2.35
N ASP A 176 6.21 19.41 -2.38
CA ASP A 176 6.27 20.86 -2.09
C ASP A 176 5.48 21.71 -3.10
N ASN A 177 5.33 21.22 -4.33
CA ASN A 177 4.60 21.90 -5.41
C ASN A 177 3.19 21.35 -5.66
N VAL A 178 2.72 20.44 -4.80
CA VAL A 178 1.37 19.84 -4.85
C VAL A 178 0.69 19.96 -3.48
N PRO A 179 0.41 21.19 -3.01
CA PRO A 179 -0.03 21.45 -1.64
C PRO A 179 -1.32 20.72 -1.23
N LYS A 180 -2.21 20.41 -2.18
CA LYS A 180 -3.44 19.67 -1.88
C LYS A 180 -3.16 18.20 -1.59
N LEU A 181 -2.20 17.59 -2.28
CA LEU A 181 -1.74 16.23 -1.95
C LEU A 181 -1.01 16.20 -0.61
N LYS A 182 -0.22 17.22 -0.30
CA LYS A 182 0.40 17.37 1.03
C LYS A 182 -0.66 17.46 2.13
N ALA A 183 -1.67 18.30 1.94
CA ALA A 183 -2.79 18.41 2.88
C ALA A 183 -3.62 17.11 2.97
N PHE A 184 -3.75 16.35 1.88
CA PHE A 184 -4.37 15.03 1.88
C PHE A 184 -3.62 14.04 2.77
N VAL A 185 -2.27 13.99 2.67
CA VAL A 185 -1.43 13.14 3.54
C VAL A 185 -1.68 13.50 5.01
N ASP A 186 -1.59 14.79 5.36
CA ASP A 186 -1.82 15.26 6.72
C ASP A 186 -3.23 14.91 7.21
N ARG A 187 -4.26 15.03 6.36
CA ARG A 187 -5.64 14.68 6.69
C ARG A 187 -5.81 13.18 6.93
N PHE A 188 -5.21 12.35 6.09
CA PHE A 188 -5.31 10.89 6.20
C PHE A 188 -4.66 10.38 7.48
N GLU A 189 -3.47 10.88 7.84
CA GLU A 189 -2.77 10.51 9.09
C GLU A 189 -3.52 10.95 10.35
N ASN A 190 -4.40 11.96 10.24
CA ASN A 190 -5.21 12.45 11.35
C ASN A 190 -6.62 11.82 11.43
N LEU A 191 -6.96 10.87 10.56
CA LEU A 191 -8.16 10.04 10.77
C LEU A 191 -8.02 9.30 12.11
N PRO A 192 -9.02 9.32 13.01
CA PRO A 192 -8.87 8.79 14.37
C PRO A 192 -8.33 7.36 14.44
N GLU A 193 -8.84 6.48 13.57
CA GLU A 193 -8.48 5.06 13.50
C GLU A 193 -7.07 4.86 12.93
N ILE A 194 -6.70 5.66 11.93
CA ILE A 194 -5.36 5.64 11.32
C ILE A 194 -4.33 6.16 12.31
N LYS A 195 -4.60 7.30 12.95
CA LYS A 195 -3.74 7.87 13.98
C LYS A 195 -3.50 6.90 15.12
N LYS A 196 -4.58 6.26 15.62
CA LYS A 196 -4.50 5.23 16.65
C LYS A 196 -3.61 4.06 16.22
N TYR A 197 -3.73 3.60 14.97
CA TYR A 197 -2.84 2.56 14.44
C TYR A 197 -1.39 3.02 14.38
N MET A 198 -1.13 4.21 13.85
CA MET A 198 0.23 4.76 13.71
C MET A 198 0.95 5.00 15.05
N GLU A 199 0.20 5.23 16.12
CA GLU A 199 0.72 5.36 17.49
C GLU A 199 0.90 4.01 18.21
N SER A 200 0.49 2.90 17.60
CA SER A 200 0.58 1.56 18.20
C SER A 200 1.86 0.81 17.83
N ASP A 201 2.22 -0.18 18.65
CA ASP A 201 3.37 -1.08 18.38
C ASP A 201 3.21 -1.94 17.12
N ALA A 202 1.99 -2.01 16.55
CA ALA A 202 1.71 -2.74 15.32
C ALA A 202 2.15 -1.98 14.06
N TYR A 203 2.35 -0.65 14.14
CA TYR A 203 2.72 0.16 12.99
C TYR A 203 4.23 0.15 12.75
N GLU A 204 4.64 -0.41 11.61
CA GLU A 204 6.03 -0.40 11.15
C GLU A 204 6.19 0.59 9.98
N LYS A 205 6.86 1.73 10.23
CA LYS A 205 7.12 2.73 9.16
C LYS A 205 8.09 2.20 8.10
N LEU A 206 9.04 1.36 8.50
CA LEU A 206 10.11 0.78 7.69
C LEU A 206 10.35 -0.67 8.11
N PRO A 207 10.87 -1.54 7.22
CA PRO A 207 11.32 -1.23 5.86
C PRO A 207 10.17 -1.20 4.83
N MET A 208 10.30 -0.35 3.81
CA MET A 208 9.34 -0.28 2.69
C MET A 208 9.42 -1.50 1.77
N ASN A 209 10.65 -1.95 1.52
CA ASN A 209 10.99 -3.03 0.60
C ASN A 209 11.72 -4.15 1.34
N ASN A 210 11.79 -5.31 0.70
CA ASN A 210 12.48 -6.46 1.25
C ASN A 210 14.00 -6.25 1.25
N LYS A 211 14.72 -7.05 2.04
CA LYS A 211 16.17 -6.95 2.28
C LYS A 211 17.02 -6.92 1.00
N GLY A 212 16.55 -7.56 -0.07
CA GLY A 212 17.22 -7.60 -1.37
C GLY A 212 17.13 -6.31 -2.21
N ALA A 213 16.29 -5.35 -1.84
CA ALA A 213 16.21 -4.07 -2.54
C ALA A 213 17.44 -3.19 -2.28
N LYS A 214 17.74 -2.28 -3.21
CA LYS A 214 18.78 -1.26 -3.08
C LYS A 214 18.30 -0.01 -2.35
N PHE A 215 16.99 0.19 -2.24
CA PHE A 215 16.38 1.30 -1.53
C PHE A 215 15.18 0.87 -0.67
N GLY A 216 15.03 1.49 0.50
CA GLY A 216 13.92 1.23 1.42
C GLY A 216 13.95 -0.13 2.12
N ASN A 217 15.09 -0.82 2.14
CA ASN A 217 15.27 -2.16 2.70
C ASN A 217 15.71 -2.20 4.17
N LYS A 218 15.83 -1.03 4.82
CA LYS A 218 16.30 -0.87 6.20
C LYS A 218 15.24 -0.16 7.04
N VAL A 219 15.28 -0.43 8.34
CA VAL A 219 14.54 0.29 9.41
C VAL A 219 15.24 1.59 9.72
#